data_AF-A0A3D2HNI9-F1
#
_entry.id   AF-A0A3D2HNI9-F1
#
_cell.length_a   1.000
_cell.length_b   1.000
_cell.length_c   1.000
_cell.angle_alpha   90.00
_cell.angle_beta   90.00
_cell.angle_gamma   90.00
#
_symmetry.space_group_name_H-M   'P 1'
#
loop_
_entity.id
_entity.type
_entity.pdbx_description
1 polymer ?
#
loop_
_entity_poly.entity_id
_entity_poly.type
_entity_poly.pdbx_seq_one_letter_code
_entity_poly.pdbx_strand_id
1 'polypeptide(L)' 'MHRVNVDELFEGKQSKYALVVGVSKRARQITQQFEDEKTVTEEKPVLLAIDEIKNHEINLLEPDEDEL' A
#
# COMPACT_ATOMS: atom_id res chain seq x y z
N MET A 1 -16.56 1.64 -9.85
CA MET A 1 -15.17 1.21 -9.60
C MET A 1 -14.32 2.47 -9.50
N HIS A 2 -13.79 2.79 -8.32
CA HIS A 2 -12.85 3.91 -8.20
C HIS A 2 -11.57 3.54 -8.95
N ARG A 3 -11.18 4.35 -9.93
CA ARG A 3 -10.00 4.08 -10.75
C ARG A 3 -8.82 4.83 -10.14
N VAL A 4 -7.90 4.07 -9.55
CA VAL A 4 -6.65 4.60 -9.03
C VAL A 4 -5.71 4.85 -10.21
N ASN A 5 -5.11 6.04 -10.26
CA ASN A 5 -4.05 6.35 -11.21
C ASN A 5 -2.70 5.91 -10.63
N VAL A 6 -2.15 4.83 -11.16
CA VAL A 6 -0.89 4.25 -10.65
C VAL A 6 0.29 5.19 -10.88
N ASP A 7 0.25 6.01 -11.94
CA ASP A 7 1.35 6.92 -12.25
C ASP A 7 1.42 8.09 -11.24
N GLU A 8 0.33 8.42 -10.53
CA GLU A 8 0.34 9.41 -9.43
C GLU A 8 0.96 8.86 -8.14
N LEU A 9 1.04 7.54 -8.00
CA LEU A 9 1.66 6.88 -6.85
C LEU A 9 3.19 6.74 -7.01
N PHE A 10 3.72 7.17 -8.15
CA PHE A 10 5.13 7.07 -8.51
C PHE A 10 5.84 8.39 -8.23
N GLU A 11 6.66 8.42 -7.17
CA GLU A 11 7.67 9.48 -6.98
C GLU A 11 8.91 9.30 -7.87
N GLY A 12 8.84 8.42 -8.88
CA GLY A 12 9.90 8.20 -9.87
C GLY A 12 11.09 7.34 -9.41
N LYS A 13 11.13 6.94 -8.13
CA LYS A 13 12.23 6.13 -7.56
C LYS A 13 11.89 4.66 -7.31
N GLN A 14 10.68 4.23 -7.67
CA GLN A 14 10.17 2.91 -7.31
C GLN A 14 9.71 2.11 -8.51
N SER A 15 9.80 0.80 -8.44
CA SER A 15 9.31 -0.14 -9.45
C SER A 15 7.80 -0.38 -9.30
N LYS A 16 7.12 -0.68 -10.41
CA LYS A 16 5.66 -0.99 -10.38
C LYS A 16 5.40 -2.24 -9.55
N TYR A 17 6.36 -3.14 -9.55
CA TYR A 17 6.35 -4.34 -8.75
C TYR A 17 6.49 -4.03 -7.25
N ALA A 18 7.40 -3.14 -6.87
CA ALA A 18 7.59 -2.77 -5.48
C ALA A 18 6.36 -2.06 -4.91
N LEU A 19 5.74 -1.17 -5.69
CA LEU A 19 4.47 -0.54 -5.31
C LEU A 19 3.38 -1.59 -5.05
N VAL A 20 3.19 -2.55 -5.97
CA VAL A 20 2.20 -3.62 -5.79
C VAL A 20 2.49 -4.46 -4.54
N VAL A 21 3.75 -4.83 -4.34
CA VAL A 21 4.17 -5.63 -3.18
C VAL A 21 3.94 -4.87 -1.88
N GLY A 22 4.31 -3.59 -1.81
CA GLY A 22 4.15 -2.79 -0.61
C GLY A 22 2.69 -2.44 -0.31
N VAL A 23 1.88 -2.09 -1.31
CA VAL A 23 0.41 -1.95 -1.15
C VAL A 23 -0.18 -3.25 -0.62
N SER A 24 0.22 -4.40 -1.17
CA SER A 24 -0.29 -5.70 -0.72
C SER A 24 0.10 -6.04 0.72
N LYS A 25 1.34 -5.73 1.11
CA LYS A 25 1.82 -5.90 2.49
C LYS A 25 1.02 -5.00 3.44
N ARG A 26 0.83 -3.72 3.08
CA ARG A 26 0.09 -2.78 3.91
C ARG A 26 -1.39 -3.14 4.03
N ALA A 27 -2.04 -3.53 2.94
CA ALA A 27 -3.42 -3.99 2.95
C ALA A 27 -3.64 -5.17 3.92
N ARG A 28 -2.70 -6.12 3.99
CA ARG A 28 -2.75 -7.23 4.97
C ARG A 28 -2.65 -6.74 6.42
N GLN A 29 -1.82 -5.75 6.69
CA GLN A 29 -1.72 -5.15 8.04
C GLN A 29 -3.04 -4.49 8.44
N ILE A 30 -3.65 -3.73 7.53
CA ILE A 30 -4.96 -3.10 7.76
C ILE A 30 -6.04 -4.15 8.02
N THR A 31 -6.07 -5.23 7.23
CA THR A 31 -6.97 -6.36 7.48
C THR A 31 -6.78 -6.94 8.88
N GLN A 32 -5.54 -7.18 9.30
CA GLN A 32 -5.25 -7.71 10.63
C GLN A 32 -5.72 -6.74 11.74
N GLN A 33 -5.52 -5.43 11.56
CA GLN A 33 -6.01 -4.42 12.51
C GLN A 33 -7.54 -4.48 12.66
N PHE A 34 -8.28 -4.58 11.56
CA PHE A 34 -9.73 -4.72 11.62
C PHE A 34 -10.18 -6.02 12.30
N GLU A 35 -9.48 -7.12 12.07
CA GLU A 35 -9.75 -8.39 12.73
C GLU A 35 -9.49 -8.32 14.25
N ASP A 36 -8.34 -7.75 14.64
CA ASP A 36 -7.91 -7.62 16.04
C ASP A 36 -8.87 -6.70 16.82
N GLU A 37 -9.30 -5.60 16.20
CA GLU A 37 -10.26 -4.65 16.76
C GLU A 37 -11.73 -5.13 16.67
N LYS A 38 -11.97 -6.23 15.93
CA LYS A 38 -13.31 -6.78 15.60
C LYS A 38 -14.20 -5.74 14.90
N THR A 39 -13.59 -4.89 14.09
CA THR A 39 -14.25 -3.84 13.32
C THR A 39 -14.81 -4.42 12.03
N VAL A 40 -16.13 -4.38 11.86
CA VAL A 40 -16.79 -4.72 10.60
C VAL A 40 -16.90 -3.47 9.75
N THR A 41 -16.22 -3.43 8.61
CA THR A 41 -16.21 -2.31 7.68
C THR A 41 -16.40 -2.76 6.23
N GLU A 42 -16.99 -1.91 5.40
CA GLU A 42 -17.06 -2.09 3.94
C GLU A 42 -15.85 -1.52 3.21
N GLU A 43 -14.96 -0.83 3.93
CA GLU A 43 -13.75 -0.28 3.37
C GLU A 43 -12.82 -1.38 2.88
N LYS A 44 -12.26 -1.18 1.69
CA LYS A 44 -11.35 -2.15 1.09
C LYS A 44 -9.93 -1.85 1.58
N PRO A 45 -9.26 -2.76 2.30
CA PRO A 45 -7.91 -2.53 2.83
C PRO A 45 -6.89 -2.12 1.77
N VAL A 46 -7.06 -2.60 0.54
CA VAL A 46 -6.21 -2.24 -0.60
C VAL A 46 -6.36 -0.77 -1.00
N LEU A 47 -7.57 -0.21 -0.92
CA LEU A 47 -7.80 1.20 -1.23
C LEU A 47 -7.24 2.10 -0.12
N LEU A 48 -7.46 1.72 1.13
CA LEU A 48 -6.89 2.44 2.28
C LEU A 48 -5.36 2.48 2.20
N ALA A 49 -4.71 1.35 1.90
CA ALA A 49 -3.26 1.29 1.72
C ALA A 49 -2.77 2.20 0.57
N ILE A 50 -3.52 2.29 -0.52
CA ILE A 50 -3.20 3.18 -1.64
C ILE A 50 -3.30 4.65 -1.22
N ASP A 51 -4.33 5.00 -0.46
CA ASP A 51 -4.54 6.36 0.02
C ASP A 51 -3.46 6.78 1.01
N GLU A 52 -3.09 5.91 1.96
CA GLU A 52 -1.97 6.15 2.90
C GLU A 52 -0.64 6.40 2.16
N ILE A 53 -0.36 5.62 1.11
CA ILE A 53 0.85 5.81 0.28
C ILE A 53 0.77 7.12 -0.51
N LYS A 54 -0.38 7.43 -1.12
CA LYS A 54 -0.59 8.69 -1.86
C LYS A 54 -0.43 9.92 -0.96
N ASN A 55 -0.88 9.84 0.28
CA ASN A 55 -0.78 10.91 1.27
C ASN A 55 0.59 10.97 1.97
N HIS A 56 1.55 10.11 1.58
CA HIS A 56 2.88 10.01 2.20
C HIS A 56 2.83 9.68 3.71
N GLU A 57 1.77 9.01 4.15
CA GLU A 57 1.65 8.50 5.52
C GLU A 57 2.58 7.28 5.71
N ILE A 58 2.87 6.57 4.62
CA ILE A 58 3.77 5.42 4.59
C ILE A 58 4.72 5.55 3.40
N ASN A 59 6.02 5.36 3.69
CA ASN A 59 7.06 5.30 2.66
C ASN A 59 7.33 3.84 2.28
N LEU A 60 7.34 3.59 0.98
CA LEU A 60 7.83 2.35 0.41
C LEU A 60 9.37 2.39 0.40
N LEU A 61 10.01 1.35 0.91
CA LEU A 61 11.47 1.18 0.84
C LEU A 61 11.75 -0.07 0.01
N GLU A 62 12.49 0.12 -1.07
CA GLU A 62 13.01 -1.00 -1.86
C GLU A 62 14.33 -1.45 -1.22
N PRO A 63 14.57 -2.77 -1.08
CA PRO A 63 15.88 -3.26 -0.68
C PRO A 63 16.92 -2.85 -1.74
N ASP A 64 18.09 -2.43 -1.29
CA ASP A 64 19.19 -2.11 -2.19
C ASP A 64 19.57 -3.36 -3.00
N GLU A 65 19.78 -3.21 -4.32
CA GLU A 65 20.09 -4.34 -5.22
C GLU A 65 21.36 -5.11 -4.80
N ASP A 66 22.24 -4.48 -4.02
CA ASP A 66 23.50 -5.05 -3.52
C ASP A 66 23.35 -5.99 -2.30
N GLU A 67 22.16 -6.11 -1.70
CA GLU A 67 21.90 -6.99 -0.53
C GLU A 67 21.30 -8.38 -0.89
N LEU A 68 21.34 -8.78 -2.17
CA LEU A 68 20.73 -10.03 -2.69
C LEU A 68 21.74 -11.15 -3.02
#